data_AF-A0A1Q7C1Y4-F1
#
_entry.id   AF-A0A1Q7C1Y4-F1
#
_cell.length_a   1.000
_cell.length_b   1.000
_cell.length_c   1.000
_cell.angle_alpha   90.00
_cell.angle_beta   90.00
_cell.angle_gamma   90.00
#
_symmetry.space_group_name_H-M   'P 1'
#
loop_
_entity.id
_entity.type
_entity.pdbx_description
1 polymer ?
#
loop_
_entity_poly.entity_id
_entity_poly.type
_entity_poly.pdbx_seq_one_letter_code
_entity_poly.pdbx_strand_id
1 'polypeptide(L)'
;MLLQIGNVFGAVVVIATGGLLFLVIRYGSRDVQTLFAYTWTWFLLVGGFRHVLEFRRIRPRGGKDSDSDAAVLRKMTFLPAPLWVGFFWIATFAALLYGGGILLGMLKLGR
;
A
#
# COMPACT_ATOMS: atom_id res chain seq x y z
N MET A 1 1.05 5.77 16.04
CA MET A 1 1.75 4.63 15.41
C MET A 1 3.18 4.43 15.91
N LEU A 2 4.04 5.47 16.01
CA LEU A 2 5.39 5.30 16.58
C LEU A 2 5.42 4.72 18.01
N LEU A 3 4.46 5.10 18.86
CA LEU A 3 4.31 4.54 20.22
C LEU A 3 3.77 3.09 20.26
N GLN A 4 3.21 2.60 19.15
CA GLN A 4 2.65 1.26 19.02
C GLN A 4 3.64 0.29 18.33
N ILE A 5 4.74 0.83 17.81
CA ILE A 5 5.86 0.08 17.28
C ILE A 5 6.68 -0.38 18.50
N GLY A 6 6.47 -1.61 18.93
CA GLY A 6 7.31 -2.26 19.95
C GLY A 6 8.72 -2.62 19.45
N ASN A 7 9.11 -2.15 18.25
CA ASN A 7 10.34 -2.54 17.57
C ASN A 7 11.16 -1.32 17.14
N VAL A 8 12.31 -1.11 17.77
CA VAL A 8 13.23 0.03 17.49
C VAL A 8 13.56 0.12 16.00
N PHE A 9 13.72 -1.01 15.32
CA PHE A 9 13.94 -1.03 13.87
C PHE A 9 12.82 -0.33 13.09
N GLY A 10 11.56 -0.56 13.46
CA GLY A 10 10.41 0.08 12.82
C GLY A 10 10.42 1.60 13.04
N ALA A 11 10.78 2.06 14.23
CA ALA A 11 10.91 3.49 14.52
C ALA A 11 12.02 4.14 13.68
N VAL A 12 13.18 3.49 13.58
CA VAL A 12 14.32 3.96 12.76
C VAL A 12 13.91 4.06 11.29
N VAL A 13 13.25 3.05 10.74
CA VAL A 13 12.79 3.07 9.34
C VAL A 13 11.80 4.20 9.10
N VAL A 14 10.82 4.40 9.98
CA VAL A 14 9.82 5.48 9.85
C VAL A 14 10.50 6.85 9.88
N ILE A 15 11.41 7.08 10.82
CA ILE A 15 12.14 8.34 10.95
C ILE A 15 13.03 8.57 9.72
N ALA A 16 13.78 7.56 9.28
CA ALA A 16 14.66 7.67 8.13
C ALA A 16 13.86 7.97 6.84
N THR A 17 12.75 7.27 6.63
CA THR A 17 11.89 7.45 5.45
C THR A 17 11.20 8.81 5.46
N GLY A 18 10.66 9.23 6.61
CA GLY A 18 10.04 10.55 6.79
C GLY A 18 11.05 11.69 6.62
N GLY A 19 12.26 11.53 7.15
CA GLY A 19 13.36 12.49 6.97
C GLY A 19 13.78 12.61 5.51
N LEU A 20 13.92 11.49 4.80
CA LEU A 20 14.22 11.48 3.37
C LEU A 20 13.15 12.20 2.55
N LEU A 21 11.86 11.90 2.82
CA LEU A 21 10.74 12.58 2.18
C LEU A 21 10.78 14.10 2.41
N PHE A 22 11.00 14.51 3.66
CA PHE A 22 11.11 15.92 4.02
C PHE A 22 12.24 16.62 3.27
N LEU A 23 13.42 15.98 3.18
CA LEU A 23 14.56 16.53 2.46
C LEU A 23 14.27 16.69 0.97
N VAL A 24 13.66 15.69 0.33
CA VAL A 24 13.31 15.73 -1.09
C VAL A 24 12.27 16.82 -1.37
N ILE A 25 11.24 16.93 -0.53
CA ILE A 25 10.20 17.96 -0.70
C ILE A 25 10.78 19.36 -0.50
N ARG A 26 11.62 19.54 0.52
CA ARG A 26 12.09 20.87 0.91
C ARG A 26 13.28 21.38 0.10
N TYR A 27 14.17 20.48 -0.31
CA TYR A 27 15.46 20.80 -0.91
C TYR A 27 15.70 20.12 -2.27
N GLY A 28 14.86 19.18 -2.69
CA GLY A 28 14.99 18.52 -3.99
C GLY A 28 14.72 19.47 -5.16
N SER A 29 15.50 19.34 -6.22
CA SER A 29 15.19 19.98 -7.51
C SER A 29 13.94 19.36 -8.13
N ARG A 30 13.34 20.02 -9.14
CA ARG A 30 12.16 19.51 -9.83
C ARG A 30 12.38 18.10 -10.40
N ASP A 31 13.56 17.83 -10.93
CA ASP A 31 13.91 16.52 -11.49
C ASP A 31 13.99 15.45 -10.40
N VAL A 32 14.60 15.77 -9.26
CA VAL A 32 14.70 14.86 -8.11
C VAL A 32 13.31 14.57 -7.53
N GLN A 33 12.46 15.59 -7.38
CA GLN A 33 11.08 15.41 -6.92
C GLN A 33 10.28 14.54 -7.89
N THR A 34 10.46 14.73 -9.20
CA THR A 34 9.79 13.93 -10.22
C THR A 34 10.25 12.48 -10.15
N LEU A 35 11.56 12.22 -10.20
CA LEU A 35 12.10 10.87 -10.10
C LEU A 35 11.64 10.16 -8.82
N PHE A 36 11.66 10.87 -7.69
CA PHE A 36 11.23 10.34 -6.41
C PHE A 36 9.73 10.02 -6.41
N ALA A 37 8.89 10.93 -6.91
CA ALA A 37 7.46 10.72 -7.00
C ALA A 37 7.10 9.52 -7.89
N TYR A 38 7.74 9.39 -9.07
CA TYR A 38 7.55 8.25 -9.96
C TYR A 38 7.97 6.94 -9.28
N THR A 39 9.15 6.92 -8.67
CA THR A 39 9.68 5.73 -7.98
C THR A 39 8.75 5.32 -6.83
N TRP A 40 8.31 6.28 -6.01
CA TRP A 40 7.43 6.03 -4.89
C TRP A 40 6.05 5.54 -5.34
N THR A 41 5.50 6.13 -6.39
CA THR A 41 4.19 5.73 -6.93
C THR A 41 4.26 4.30 -7.47
N TRP A 42 5.29 3.96 -8.24
CA TRP A 42 5.51 2.58 -8.69
C TRP A 42 5.69 1.62 -7.52
N PHE A 43 6.47 2.00 -6.51
CA PHE A 43 6.66 1.21 -5.30
C PHE A 43 5.34 0.94 -4.58
N LEU A 44 4.46 1.95 -4.44
CA LEU A 44 3.15 1.79 -3.82
C LEU A 44 2.20 0.91 -4.66
N LEU A 45 2.19 1.09 -5.98
CA LEU A 45 1.35 0.31 -6.89
C LEU A 45 1.74 -1.18 -6.88
N VAL A 46 3.04 -1.47 -6.97
CA VAL A 46 3.57 -2.85 -6.95
C VAL A 46 3.47 -3.45 -5.54
N GLY A 47 3.78 -2.66 -4.51
CA GLY A 47 3.69 -3.07 -3.11
C GLY A 47 2.28 -3.48 -2.71
N GLY A 48 1.28 -2.71 -3.16
CA GLY A 48 -0.13 -3.05 -2.99
C GLY A 48 -0.46 -4.42 -3.58
N PHE A 49 -0.10 -4.65 -4.84
CA PHE A 49 -0.36 -5.94 -5.52
C PHE A 49 0.28 -7.14 -4.82
N ARG A 50 1.53 -7.01 -4.35
CA ARG A 50 2.21 -8.07 -3.59
C ARG A 50 1.48 -8.39 -2.28
N HIS A 51 1.02 -7.38 -1.55
CA HIS A 51 0.26 -7.59 -0.32
C HIS A 51 -1.01 -8.41 -0.58
N VAL A 52 -1.70 -8.15 -1.69
CA VAL A 52 -2.91 -8.89 -2.04
C VAL A 52 -2.61 -10.36 -2.40
N LEU A 53 -1.50 -10.64 -3.09
CA LEU A 53 -1.03 -12.01 -3.38
C LEU A 53 -0.65 -12.79 -2.11
N GLU A 54 -0.09 -12.11 -1.12
CA GLU A 54 0.44 -12.73 0.11
C GLU A 54 -0.64 -13.09 1.13
N PHE A 55 -1.89 -12.64 0.93
CA PHE A 55 -3.06 -13.10 1.71
C PHE A 55 -3.32 -14.61 1.62
N ARG A 56 -2.61 -15.34 0.75
CA ARG A 56 -2.76 -16.79 0.61
C ARG A 56 -2.00 -17.63 1.64
N ARG A 57 -1.21 -17.00 2.55
CA ARG A 57 -0.43 -17.70 3.58
C ARG A 57 -0.94 -17.52 5.02
N ILE A 58 -2.22 -17.18 5.21
CA ILE A 58 -2.85 -17.34 6.52
C ILE A 58 -3.14 -18.84 6.72
N ARG A 59 -2.22 -19.48 7.45
CA ARG A 59 -2.25 -20.90 7.80
C ARG A 59 -3.39 -21.13 8.80
N PRO A 60 -4.30 -22.09 8.58
CA PRO A 60 -5.39 -22.41 9.53
C PRO A 60 -4.89 -23.27 10.71
N ARG A 61 -3.76 -22.90 11.32
CA ARG A 61 -3.23 -23.56 12.52
C ARG A 61 -2.55 -22.53 13.40
N GLY A 62 -3.35 -21.87 14.24
CA GLY A 62 -2.88 -21.21 15.46
C GLY A 62 -2.81 -19.68 15.41
N GLY A 63 -3.94 -19.02 15.63
CA GLY A 63 -3.99 -17.76 16.38
C GLY A 63 -3.59 -16.48 15.64
N LYS A 64 -4.45 -15.98 14.72
CA LYS A 64 -4.73 -14.54 14.46
C LYS A 64 -5.70 -14.36 13.29
N ASP A 65 -6.83 -15.09 13.30
CA ASP A 65 -7.90 -14.89 12.31
C ASP A 65 -8.66 -13.56 12.49
N SER A 66 -8.16 -12.64 13.34
CA SER A 66 -8.81 -11.38 13.72
C SER A 66 -8.18 -10.10 13.15
N ASP A 67 -7.02 -10.18 12.48
CA ASP A 67 -6.25 -8.97 12.08
C ASP A 67 -6.36 -8.60 10.59
N SER A 68 -7.09 -9.37 9.78
CA SER A 68 -7.34 -8.96 8.38
C SER A 68 -8.51 -7.97 8.33
N ASP A 69 -8.32 -6.84 7.65
CA ASP A 69 -9.38 -5.81 7.47
C ASP A 69 -10.68 -6.41 6.90
N ALA A 70 -10.59 -7.42 6.03
CA ALA A 70 -11.75 -8.13 5.50
C ALA A 70 -12.52 -8.93 6.58
N ALA A 71 -11.83 -9.46 7.58
CA ALA A 71 -12.42 -10.18 8.70
C ALA A 71 -13.08 -9.22 9.70
N VAL A 72 -12.48 -8.04 9.92
CA VAL A 72 -13.08 -6.96 10.72
C VAL A 72 -14.35 -6.44 10.03
N LEU A 73 -14.29 -6.17 8.72
CA LEU A 73 -15.44 -5.73 7.94
C LEU A 73 -16.56 -6.77 7.92
N ARG A 74 -16.24 -8.06 7.80
CA ARG A 74 -17.24 -9.14 7.94
C ARG A 74 -18.00 -9.05 9.26
N LYS A 75 -17.31 -8.77 10.37
CA LYS A 75 -17.95 -8.63 11.70
C LYS A 75 -18.86 -7.41 11.78
N MET A 76 -18.53 -6.33 11.07
CA MET A 76 -19.31 -5.08 11.08
C MET A 76 -20.46 -5.06 10.06
N THR A 77 -20.30 -5.73 8.93
CA THR A 77 -21.25 -5.67 7.80
C THR A 77 -22.03 -6.96 7.56
N PHE A 78 -21.74 -8.03 8.32
CA PHE A 78 -22.33 -9.38 8.15
C PHE A 78 -22.14 -10.02 6.76
N LEU A 79 -21.43 -9.35 5.84
CA LEU A 79 -21.09 -9.85 4.51
C LEU A 79 -19.94 -10.87 4.58
N PRO A 80 -19.91 -11.88 3.69
CA PRO A 80 -18.88 -12.91 3.70
C PRO A 80 -17.50 -12.32 3.41
N ALA A 81 -16.49 -12.72 4.19
CA ALA A 81 -15.08 -12.32 4.03
C ALA A 81 -14.52 -12.41 2.58
N PRO A 82 -14.80 -13.46 1.77
CA PRO A 82 -14.31 -13.52 0.40
C PRO A 82 -14.81 -12.38 -0.50
N LEU A 83 -15.98 -11.80 -0.22
CA LEU A 83 -16.50 -10.65 -0.98
C LEU A 83 -15.64 -9.41 -0.74
N TRP A 84 -15.25 -9.15 0.51
CA TRP A 84 -14.34 -8.06 0.86
C TRP A 84 -12.94 -8.29 0.30
N VAL A 85 -12.42 -9.52 0.38
CA VAL A 85 -11.13 -9.88 -0.23
C VAL A 85 -11.18 -9.66 -1.75
N GLY A 86 -12.23 -10.11 -2.43
CA GLY A 86 -12.43 -9.89 -3.86
C GLY A 86 -12.52 -8.41 -4.23
N PHE A 87 -13.22 -7.60 -3.44
CA PHE A 87 -13.29 -6.16 -3.62
C PHE A 87 -11.90 -5.49 -3.51
N PHE A 88 -11.12 -5.81 -2.47
CA PHE A 88 -9.76 -5.29 -2.33
C PHE A 88 -8.84 -5.73 -3.47
N TRP A 89 -8.99 -6.98 -3.94
CA TRP A 89 -8.32 -7.49 -5.13
C TRP A 89 -8.62 -6.64 -6.37
N ILE A 90 -9.89 -6.42 -6.67
CA ILE A 90 -10.33 -5.64 -7.83
C ILE A 90 -9.86 -4.20 -7.71
N ALA A 91 -10.02 -3.56 -6.55
CA ALA A 91 -9.59 -2.19 -6.32
C ALA A 91 -8.08 -2.02 -6.49
N THR A 92 -7.27 -2.93 -5.94
CA THR A 92 -5.81 -2.89 -6.06
C THR A 92 -5.36 -3.10 -7.51
N PHE A 93 -5.98 -4.05 -8.21
CA PHE A 93 -5.66 -4.32 -9.60
C PHE A 93 -6.08 -3.15 -10.51
N ALA A 94 -7.25 -2.56 -10.28
CA ALA A 94 -7.71 -1.37 -10.97
C ALA A 94 -6.76 -0.18 -10.74
N ALA A 95 -6.33 0.04 -9.49
CA ALA A 95 -5.37 1.09 -9.17
C ALA A 95 -4.01 0.87 -9.85
N LEU A 96 -3.51 -0.37 -9.89
CA LEU A 96 -2.28 -0.74 -10.59
C LEU A 96 -2.37 -0.47 -12.09
N LEU A 97 -3.43 -0.94 -12.75
CA LEU A 97 -3.61 -0.76 -14.20
C LEU A 97 -3.82 0.70 -14.57
N TYR A 98 -4.69 1.40 -13.83
CA TYR A 98 -5.01 2.79 -14.10
C TYR A 98 -3.82 3.72 -13.79
N GLY A 99 -3.23 3.58 -12.60
CA GLY A 99 -2.07 4.37 -12.17
C GLY A 99 -0.83 4.08 -13.02
N GLY A 100 -0.55 2.80 -13.29
CA GLY A 100 0.54 2.40 -14.18
C GLY A 100 0.33 2.89 -15.61
N GLY A 101 -0.91 2.83 -16.11
CA GLY A 101 -1.27 3.37 -17.42
C GLY A 101 -1.04 4.88 -17.53
N ILE A 102 -1.33 5.65 -16.47
CA ILE A 102 -1.04 7.09 -16.42
C ILE A 102 0.46 7.35 -16.39
N LEU A 103 1.21 6.63 -15.54
CA LEU A 103 2.67 6.81 -15.41
C LEU A 103 3.43 6.43 -16.69
N LEU A 104 2.94 5.45 -17.45
CA LEU A 104 3.51 5.05 -18.73
C LEU A 104 3.05 5.94 -19.90
N GLY A 105 2.15 6.91 -19.65
CA GLY A 105 1.58 7.77 -20.68
C GLY A 105 0.58 7.05 -21.62
N MET A 106 0.17 5.83 -21.27
CA MET A 106 -0.83 5.05 -22.02
C MET A 106 -2.25 5.55 -21.76
N LEU A 107 -2.53 6.04 -20.54
CA LEU A 107 -3.75 6.75 -20.19
C LEU A 107 -3.48 8.23 -20.00
N LYS A 108 -4.35 9.07 -20.56
CA LYS A 108 -4.36 10.50 -20.25
C LYS A 108 -5.32 10.72 -19.08
N LEU A 109 -4.86 11.44 -18.05
CA LEU A 109 -5.76 12.04 -17.08
C LEU A 109 -6.71 12.92 -17.89
N GLY A 110 -8.00 12.59 -17.93
CA GLY A 110 -8.99 13.42 -18.60
C GLY A 110 -8.84 14.85 -18.13
N ARG A 111 -8.42 15.74 -19.03
CA ARG A 111 -8.36 17.18 -18.79
C ARG A 111 -9.70 17.78 -19.15
#